data_AF-A0A166TQR0-F1
#
_entry.id   AF-A0A166TQR0-F1
#
_cell.length_a   1.000
_cell.length_b   1.000
_cell.length_c   1.000
_cell.angle_alpha   90.00
_cell.angle_beta   90.00
_cell.angle_gamma   90.00
#
_symmetry.space_group_name_H-M   'P 1'
#
loop_
_entity.id
_entity.type
_entity.pdbx_description
1 polymer ?
#
loop_
_entity_poly.entity_id
_entity_poly.type
_entity_poly.pdbx_seq_one_letter_code
_entity_poly.pdbx_strand_id
1 'polypeptide(L)'
;KQHCMSTKGWNRVIVEKPFGHDLQSSEELSTHLSSLFTEDQIYRIDHYLGKEMVQNLMVLRFGNRIFGPIWNRDSIACVVLTFKEPFGTQGRGGYFDDFGIIRDVMQNHLLQMLSLVAMEKPASTSSDDVRDEKVKVLKCIAPITMSDVVLGQYVGDPEGEGDAKLGYLDDPTVPKGSTQATFTTAVLYVHNERWDGVPFILRCGKALNERKAEVRLQFTDVPGDIFGAQCRRNELVVRVQPNEAVYAKMMSKKPGVYFHPEETELDLTYKSRY
;
A
#
# COMPACT_ATOMS: atom_id res chain seq x y z
N LYS A 1 30.66 -11.26 -7.55
CA LYS A 1 30.78 -12.57 -8.24
C LYS A 1 32.22 -13.02 -8.48
N GLN A 2 33.10 -12.18 -9.01
CA GLN A 2 34.45 -12.63 -9.42
C GLN A 2 35.42 -12.96 -8.28
N HIS A 3 35.31 -12.30 -7.12
CA HIS A 3 36.35 -12.37 -6.08
C HIS A 3 35.91 -12.96 -4.74
N CYS A 4 34.65 -12.78 -4.32
CA CYS A 4 34.23 -13.03 -2.94
C CYS A 4 33.19 -14.13 -2.79
N MET A 5 33.01 -15.00 -3.80
CA MET A 5 32.04 -16.10 -3.69
C MET A 5 32.64 -17.24 -2.88
N SER A 6 31.90 -17.73 -1.89
CA SER A 6 32.25 -18.96 -1.21
C SER A 6 32.09 -20.15 -2.15
N THR A 7 33.06 -21.06 -2.12
CA THR A 7 33.03 -22.37 -2.78
C THR A 7 32.38 -23.45 -1.92
N LYS A 8 32.06 -23.15 -0.65
CA LYS A 8 31.35 -24.03 0.29
C LYS A 8 30.19 -23.28 0.95
N GLY A 9 28.98 -23.85 0.96
CA GLY A 9 27.79 -23.19 1.51
C GLY A 9 27.06 -22.32 0.48
N TRP A 10 26.41 -21.25 0.94
CA TRP A 10 25.56 -20.38 0.10
C TRP A 10 26.16 -18.97 -0.05
N ASN A 11 25.74 -18.28 -1.11
CA ASN A 11 26.07 -16.89 -1.37
C ASN A 11 24.77 -16.15 -1.66
N ARG A 12 24.50 -15.06 -0.93
CA ARG A 12 23.27 -14.26 -1.09
C ARG A 12 23.65 -12.79 -1.09
N VAL A 13 22.98 -12.01 -1.93
CA VAL A 13 23.15 -10.57 -2.03
C VAL A 13 21.85 -9.87 -1.66
N ILE A 14 21.96 -8.83 -0.83
CA ILE A 14 20.84 -7.97 -0.46
C ILE A 14 21.00 -6.67 -1.24
N VAL A 15 19.95 -6.26 -1.95
CA VAL A 15 19.95 -5.08 -2.82
C VAL A 15 18.81 -4.16 -2.38
N GLU A 16 19.12 -2.89 -2.16
CA GLU A 16 18.16 -1.85 -1.79
C GLU A 16 17.71 -1.05 -3.02
N LYS A 17 16.54 -0.41 -2.90
CA LYS A 17 16.01 0.51 -3.93
C LYS A 17 16.95 1.72 -4.10
N PRO A 18 17.02 2.35 -5.29
CA PRO A 18 16.15 2.18 -6.46
C PRO A 18 16.53 0.99 -7.37
N PHE A 19 15.52 0.28 -7.88
CA PHE A 19 15.69 -0.82 -8.84
C PHE A 19 15.42 -0.33 -10.28
N GLY A 20 16.16 0.68 -10.73
CA GLY A 20 15.82 1.46 -11.92
C GLY A 20 14.82 2.59 -11.64
N HIS A 21 14.49 3.35 -12.67
CA HIS A 21 13.54 4.48 -12.61
C HIS A 21 12.34 4.30 -13.56
N ASP A 22 12.36 3.27 -14.39
CA ASP A 22 11.31 2.84 -15.30
C ASP A 22 11.52 1.36 -15.68
N LEU A 23 10.70 0.83 -16.59
CA LEU A 23 10.79 -0.56 -17.04
C LEU A 23 12.16 -0.86 -17.65
N GLN A 24 12.63 -0.02 -18.58
CA GLN A 24 13.88 -0.27 -19.31
C GLN A 24 15.08 -0.34 -18.37
N SER A 25 15.27 0.68 -17.53
CA SER A 25 16.39 0.71 -16.58
C SER A 25 16.31 -0.39 -15.52
N SER A 26 15.10 -0.81 -15.13
CA SER A 26 14.90 -1.94 -14.23
C SER A 26 15.25 -3.28 -14.87
N GLU A 27 14.91 -3.47 -16.16
CA GLU A 27 15.25 -4.65 -16.95
C GLU A 27 16.76 -4.76 -17.20
N GLU A 28 17.43 -3.64 -17.48
CA GLU A 28 18.88 -3.58 -17.62
C GLU A 28 19.58 -4.00 -16.32
N LEU A 29 19.17 -3.43 -15.18
CA LEU A 29 19.70 -3.81 -13.86
C LEU A 29 19.42 -5.28 -13.53
N SER A 30 18.19 -5.75 -13.80
CA SER A 30 17.78 -7.12 -13.51
C SER A 30 18.55 -8.12 -14.36
N THR A 31 18.70 -7.86 -15.65
CA THR A 31 19.48 -8.71 -16.57
C THR A 31 20.94 -8.76 -16.14
N HIS A 32 21.52 -7.63 -15.74
CA HIS A 32 22.88 -7.60 -15.20
C HIS A 32 23.00 -8.47 -13.95
N LEU A 33 22.12 -8.30 -12.96
CA LEU A 33 22.16 -9.08 -11.72
C LEU A 33 21.93 -10.57 -11.96
N SER A 34 20.97 -10.95 -12.80
CA SER A 34 20.67 -12.34 -13.15
C SER A 34 21.77 -13.01 -13.97
N SER A 35 22.61 -12.24 -14.68
CA SER A 35 23.82 -12.78 -15.32
C SER A 35 24.90 -13.20 -14.32
N LEU A 36 24.83 -12.68 -13.09
CA LEU A 36 25.83 -12.90 -12.03
C LEU A 36 25.35 -13.86 -10.94
N PHE A 37 24.07 -13.79 -10.58
CA PHE A 37 23.46 -14.50 -9.46
C PHE A 37 22.17 -15.18 -9.89
N THR A 38 21.88 -16.35 -9.30
CA THR A 38 20.58 -17.01 -9.48
C THR A 38 19.51 -16.31 -8.62
N GLU A 39 18.23 -16.48 -8.94
CA GLU A 39 17.15 -15.73 -8.27
C GLU A 39 17.02 -16.06 -6.77
N ASP A 40 17.37 -17.28 -6.36
CA ASP A 40 17.44 -17.71 -4.94
C ASP A 40 18.62 -17.08 -4.16
N GLN A 41 19.54 -16.40 -4.86
CA GLN A 41 20.65 -15.67 -4.27
C GLN A 41 20.38 -14.16 -4.16
N ILE A 42 19.35 -13.64 -4.84
CA ILE A 42 19.07 -12.20 -4.92
C ILE A 42 17.91 -11.85 -3.99
N TYR A 43 18.17 -11.01 -2.99
CA TYR A 43 17.18 -10.51 -2.04
C TYR A 43 17.00 -9.00 -2.24
N ARG A 44 16.00 -8.64 -3.05
CA ARG A 44 15.60 -7.24 -3.28
C ARG A 44 14.74 -6.77 -2.12
N ILE A 45 15.15 -5.70 -1.45
CA ILE A 45 14.43 -5.19 -0.28
C ILE A 45 13.30 -4.26 -0.69
N ASP A 46 12.10 -4.64 -0.26
CA ASP A 46 11.04 -3.70 0.08
C ASP A 46 10.78 -3.83 1.58
N HIS A 47 11.23 -2.85 2.35
CA HIS A 47 11.16 -2.91 3.81
C HIS A 47 9.73 -2.95 4.36
N TYR A 48 8.70 -2.58 3.57
CA TYR A 48 7.31 -2.72 4.00
C TYR A 48 6.90 -4.18 4.16
N LEU A 49 7.49 -5.10 3.40
CA LEU A 49 7.26 -6.55 3.56
C LEU A 49 7.77 -7.10 4.90
N GLY A 50 8.67 -6.36 5.57
CA GLY A 50 9.15 -6.68 6.91
C GLY A 50 8.24 -6.18 8.04
N LYS A 51 7.18 -5.41 7.74
CA LYS A 51 6.29 -4.86 8.78
C LYS A 51 5.27 -5.90 9.23
N GLU A 52 5.08 -5.98 10.54
CA GLU A 52 4.19 -6.93 11.23
C GLU A 52 2.81 -7.03 10.56
N MET A 53 2.13 -5.89 10.37
CA MET A 53 0.78 -5.87 9.83
C MET A 53 0.71 -6.20 8.33
N VAL A 54 1.80 -5.99 7.59
CA VAL A 54 1.89 -6.39 6.18
C VAL A 54 2.02 -7.91 6.08
N GLN A 55 2.82 -8.53 6.94
CA GLN A 55 2.93 -9.99 7.02
C GLN A 55 1.61 -10.62 7.49
N ASN A 56 0.90 -9.97 8.41
CA ASN A 56 -0.38 -10.44 8.92
C ASN A 56 -1.48 -10.48 7.84
N LEU A 57 -1.38 -9.75 6.72
CA LEU A 57 -2.40 -9.77 5.65
C LEU A 57 -2.66 -11.19 5.14
N MET A 58 -1.63 -12.02 4.98
CA MET A 58 -1.80 -13.40 4.52
C MET A 58 -2.53 -14.27 5.56
N VAL A 59 -2.16 -14.13 6.83
CA VAL A 59 -2.78 -14.89 7.93
C VAL A 59 -4.22 -14.46 8.13
N LEU A 60 -4.48 -13.15 8.10
CA LEU A 60 -5.82 -12.58 8.19
C LEU A 60 -6.74 -13.17 7.10
N ARG A 61 -6.28 -13.17 5.84
CA ARG A 61 -7.08 -13.65 4.70
C ARG A 61 -7.26 -15.15 4.66
N PHE A 62 -6.18 -15.91 4.81
CA PHE A 62 -6.19 -17.35 4.51
C PHE A 62 -6.27 -18.26 5.75
N GLY A 63 -6.05 -17.70 6.94
CA GLY A 63 -6.23 -18.37 8.22
C GLY A 63 -7.64 -18.24 8.82
N ASN A 64 -8.49 -17.35 8.30
CA ASN A 64 -9.79 -17.04 8.89
C ASN A 64 -10.96 -17.32 7.95
N ARG A 65 -11.89 -18.17 8.40
CA ARG A 65 -13.11 -18.50 7.63
C ARG A 65 -14.04 -17.30 7.46
N ILE A 66 -14.06 -16.37 8.43
CA ILE A 66 -14.93 -15.19 8.41
C ILE A 66 -14.62 -14.24 7.25
N PHE A 67 -13.37 -14.13 6.82
CA PHE A 67 -12.96 -13.21 5.76
C PHE A 67 -13.01 -13.84 4.37
N GLY A 68 -12.87 -15.18 4.25
CA GLY A 68 -12.81 -15.86 2.96
C GLY A 68 -13.98 -15.57 2.00
N PRO A 69 -15.25 -15.80 2.41
CA PRO A 69 -16.42 -15.59 1.54
C PRO A 69 -16.66 -14.14 1.11
N ILE A 70 -16.18 -13.17 1.89
CA ILE A 70 -16.44 -11.74 1.67
C ILE A 70 -15.26 -11.01 0.99
N TRP A 71 -14.19 -11.74 0.63
CA TRP A 71 -12.99 -11.16 0.01
C TRP A 71 -13.04 -11.17 -1.51
N ASN A 72 -14.07 -10.56 -2.09
CA ASN A 72 -14.32 -10.52 -3.54
C ASN A 72 -15.19 -9.31 -3.92
N ARG A 73 -15.36 -9.11 -5.23
CA ARG A 73 -16.17 -8.06 -5.86
C ARG A 73 -17.65 -8.03 -5.45
N ASP A 74 -18.23 -9.16 -5.02
CA ASP A 74 -19.65 -9.20 -4.63
C ASP A 74 -19.87 -8.49 -3.29
N SER A 75 -18.85 -8.52 -2.43
CA SER A 75 -18.88 -7.93 -1.09
C SER A 75 -18.09 -6.64 -0.97
N ILE A 76 -17.04 -6.43 -1.77
CA ILE A 76 -16.12 -5.28 -1.66
C ILE A 76 -16.46 -4.23 -2.72
N ALA A 77 -16.80 -3.03 -2.27
CA ALA A 77 -17.05 -1.89 -3.13
C ALA A 77 -15.75 -1.21 -3.60
N CYS A 78 -14.75 -1.09 -2.73
CA CYS A 78 -13.43 -0.58 -3.08
C CYS A 78 -12.35 -0.99 -2.07
N VAL A 79 -11.09 -0.90 -2.50
CA VAL A 79 -9.90 -1.08 -1.65
C VAL A 79 -9.10 0.21 -1.65
N VAL A 80 -8.71 0.71 -0.47
CA VAL A 80 -7.91 1.92 -0.31
C VAL A 80 -6.60 1.57 0.39
N LEU A 81 -5.49 1.92 -0.26
CA LEU A 81 -4.12 1.74 0.23
C LEU A 81 -3.52 3.11 0.47
N THR A 82 -3.28 3.44 1.73
CA THR A 82 -2.86 4.79 2.15
C THR A 82 -1.45 4.77 2.71
N PHE A 83 -0.64 5.75 2.31
CA PHE A 83 0.63 6.11 2.96
C PHE A 83 0.70 7.63 3.13
N LYS A 84 0.91 8.10 4.36
CA LYS A 84 0.94 9.52 4.69
C LYS A 84 2.13 9.81 5.58
N GLU A 85 2.85 10.87 5.26
CA GLU A 85 3.89 11.44 6.10
C GLU A 85 3.53 12.88 6.46
N PRO A 86 3.65 13.27 7.75
CA PRO A 86 3.30 14.61 8.18
C PRO A 86 4.41 15.64 7.95
N PHE A 87 5.57 15.19 7.48
CA PHE A 87 6.72 16.02 7.17
C PHE A 87 6.93 16.07 5.65
N GLY A 88 7.52 17.17 5.17
CA GLY A 88 7.93 17.36 3.77
C GLY A 88 9.21 16.60 3.42
N THR A 89 10.05 17.17 2.57
CA THR A 89 11.33 16.56 2.16
C THR A 89 12.50 16.81 3.11
N GLN A 90 12.33 17.67 4.12
CA GLN A 90 13.31 17.92 5.18
C GLN A 90 14.72 18.23 4.64
N GLY A 91 14.83 19.08 3.63
CA GLY A 91 16.10 19.49 3.00
C GLY A 91 16.71 18.44 2.06
N ARG A 92 15.99 17.36 1.74
CA ARG A 92 16.37 16.34 0.76
C ARG A 92 15.54 16.44 -0.52
N GLY A 93 14.96 17.60 -0.79
CA GLY A 93 14.05 17.82 -1.91
C GLY A 93 14.70 17.54 -3.27
N GLY A 94 15.97 17.89 -3.46
CA GLY A 94 16.71 17.64 -4.70
C GLY A 94 16.84 16.15 -5.05
N TYR A 95 17.14 15.30 -4.07
CA TYR A 95 17.16 13.84 -4.29
C TYR A 95 15.75 13.30 -4.56
N PHE A 96 14.73 13.80 -3.87
CA PHE A 96 13.35 13.40 -4.11
C PHE A 96 12.86 13.85 -5.50
N ASP A 97 13.37 14.97 -6.02
CA ASP A 97 12.97 15.56 -7.31
C ASP A 97 13.23 14.62 -8.48
N ASP A 98 14.31 13.85 -8.44
CA ASP A 98 14.67 12.88 -9.50
C ASP A 98 13.67 11.72 -9.63
N PHE A 99 12.93 11.40 -8.56
CA PHE A 99 12.09 10.18 -8.51
C PHE A 99 10.61 10.45 -8.30
N GLY A 100 10.28 11.34 -7.36
CA GLY A 100 8.91 11.72 -7.01
C GLY A 100 8.14 10.65 -6.22
N ILE A 101 6.95 11.02 -5.76
CA ILE A 101 6.16 10.20 -4.81
C ILE A 101 5.76 8.83 -5.37
N ILE A 102 5.56 8.72 -6.69
CA ILE A 102 5.15 7.47 -7.34
C ILE A 102 6.27 6.43 -7.24
N ARG A 103 7.51 6.81 -7.56
CA ARG A 103 8.66 5.90 -7.46
C ARG A 103 9.12 5.69 -6.03
N ASP A 104 9.02 6.72 -5.19
CA ASP A 104 9.45 6.63 -3.79
C ASP A 104 8.59 5.62 -3.01
N VAL A 105 7.27 5.64 -3.19
CA VAL A 105 6.31 4.92 -2.31
C VAL A 105 5.26 4.08 -3.05
N MET A 106 4.68 4.59 -4.15
CA MET A 106 3.53 3.93 -4.78
C MET A 106 3.93 2.64 -5.50
N GLN A 107 4.96 2.71 -6.35
CA GLN A 107 5.41 1.61 -7.20
C GLN A 107 5.95 0.42 -6.40
N ASN A 108 6.47 0.66 -5.20
CA ASN A 108 7.01 -0.35 -4.30
C ASN A 108 6.01 -0.69 -3.17
N HIS A 109 5.98 0.08 -2.10
CA HIS A 109 5.30 -0.22 -0.84
C HIS A 109 3.80 -0.43 -1.02
N LEU A 110 3.11 0.48 -1.73
CA LEU A 110 1.67 0.35 -1.94
C LEU A 110 1.33 -0.80 -2.90
N LEU A 111 2.10 -0.97 -3.97
CA LEU A 111 1.88 -2.05 -4.93
C LEU A 111 2.15 -3.45 -4.32
N GLN A 112 3.13 -3.55 -3.41
CA GLN A 112 3.36 -4.76 -2.61
C GLN A 112 2.16 -5.08 -1.72
N MET A 113 1.62 -4.10 -1.00
CA MET A 113 0.40 -4.30 -0.19
C MET A 113 -0.81 -4.66 -1.07
N LEU A 114 -0.97 -4.02 -2.23
CA LEU A 114 -2.00 -4.41 -3.21
C LEU A 114 -1.89 -5.88 -3.57
N SER A 115 -0.70 -6.34 -3.94
CA SER A 115 -0.51 -7.74 -4.35
C SER A 115 -0.89 -8.73 -3.24
N LEU A 116 -0.59 -8.43 -1.98
CA LEU A 116 -0.96 -9.27 -0.83
C LEU A 116 -2.46 -9.24 -0.52
N VAL A 117 -3.12 -8.10 -0.74
CA VAL A 117 -4.57 -7.96 -0.59
C VAL A 117 -5.31 -8.70 -1.70
N ALA A 118 -4.80 -8.65 -2.93
CA ALA A 118 -5.50 -9.11 -4.12
C ALA A 118 -5.20 -10.56 -4.53
N MET A 119 -4.05 -11.12 -4.15
CA MET A 119 -3.60 -12.46 -4.58
C MET A 119 -4.62 -13.56 -4.25
N GLU A 120 -4.68 -14.61 -5.06
CA GLU A 120 -5.42 -15.82 -4.68
C GLU A 120 -4.72 -16.54 -3.52
N LYS A 121 -5.42 -17.54 -2.95
CA LYS A 121 -4.80 -18.40 -1.95
C LYS A 121 -3.67 -19.21 -2.62
N PRO A 122 -2.41 -19.07 -2.18
CA PRO A 122 -1.30 -19.79 -2.77
C PRO A 122 -1.40 -21.29 -2.48
N ALA A 123 -0.72 -22.11 -3.29
CA ALA A 123 -0.68 -23.56 -3.12
C ALA A 123 -0.08 -23.97 -1.76
N SER A 124 0.91 -23.22 -1.28
CA SER A 124 1.48 -23.35 0.06
C SER A 124 2.03 -22.01 0.56
N THR A 125 2.66 -22.01 1.74
CA THR A 125 3.40 -20.84 2.27
C THR A 125 4.87 -20.84 1.84
N SER A 126 5.27 -21.69 0.89
CA SER A 126 6.60 -21.62 0.28
C SER A 126 6.80 -20.26 -0.39
N SER A 127 8.02 -19.75 -0.40
CA SER A 127 8.29 -18.40 -0.90
C SER A 127 7.89 -18.23 -2.36
N ASP A 128 8.06 -19.25 -3.20
CA ASP A 128 7.71 -19.19 -4.62
C ASP A 128 6.21 -19.24 -4.87
N ASP A 129 5.48 -20.14 -4.21
CA ASP A 129 4.01 -20.21 -4.37
C ASP A 129 3.33 -18.89 -4.00
N VAL A 130 3.86 -18.19 -2.98
CA VAL A 130 3.38 -16.86 -2.59
C VAL A 130 3.75 -15.80 -3.62
N ARG A 131 4.99 -15.84 -4.15
CA ARG A 131 5.45 -14.89 -5.18
C ARG A 131 4.67 -15.05 -6.47
N ASP A 132 4.36 -16.27 -6.88
CA ASP A 132 3.62 -16.58 -8.11
C ASP A 132 2.24 -15.93 -8.10
N GLU A 133 1.50 -16.05 -7.00
CA GLU A 133 0.17 -15.44 -6.87
C GLU A 133 0.23 -13.90 -6.80
N LYS A 134 1.30 -13.32 -6.21
CA LYS A 134 1.53 -11.87 -6.26
C LYS A 134 1.79 -11.39 -7.69
N VAL A 135 2.64 -12.09 -8.44
CA VAL A 135 2.97 -11.75 -9.83
C VAL A 135 1.74 -11.92 -10.73
N LYS A 136 0.93 -12.97 -10.51
CA LYS A 136 -0.31 -13.20 -11.24
C LYS A 136 -1.30 -12.04 -11.12
N VAL A 137 -1.43 -11.45 -9.93
CA VAL A 137 -2.21 -10.21 -9.74
C VAL A 137 -1.66 -9.07 -10.59
N LEU A 138 -0.36 -8.80 -10.50
CA LEU A 138 0.26 -7.67 -11.20
C LEU A 138 0.10 -7.79 -12.73
N LYS A 139 0.15 -9.02 -13.27
CA LYS A 139 -0.13 -9.30 -14.68
C LYS A 139 -1.56 -9.00 -15.11
N CYS A 140 -2.50 -8.92 -14.17
CA CYS A 140 -3.90 -8.56 -14.43
C CYS A 140 -4.17 -7.06 -14.28
N ILE A 141 -3.16 -6.22 -14.05
CA ILE A 141 -3.32 -4.77 -13.90
C ILE A 141 -2.88 -4.09 -15.18
N ALA A 142 -3.78 -3.35 -15.82
CA ALA A 142 -3.44 -2.55 -16.98
C ALA A 142 -2.55 -1.34 -16.58
N PRO A 143 -1.69 -0.84 -17.49
CA PRO A 143 -0.97 0.41 -17.27
C PRO A 143 -1.93 1.57 -16.92
N ILE A 144 -1.57 2.36 -15.92
CA ILE A 144 -2.39 3.49 -15.47
C ILE A 144 -2.42 4.63 -16.51
N THR A 145 -3.54 5.33 -16.59
CA THR A 145 -3.71 6.51 -17.43
C THR A 145 -3.93 7.76 -16.59
N MET A 146 -3.68 8.94 -17.16
CA MET A 146 -3.81 10.21 -16.42
C MET A 146 -5.25 10.52 -15.98
N SER A 147 -6.29 9.92 -16.58
CA SER A 147 -7.67 10.10 -16.13
C SER A 147 -7.95 9.49 -14.75
N ASP A 148 -7.13 8.52 -14.34
CA ASP A 148 -7.25 7.82 -13.06
C ASP A 148 -6.25 8.33 -12.01
N VAL A 149 -5.57 9.45 -12.30
CA VAL A 149 -4.48 9.98 -11.48
C VAL A 149 -4.74 11.44 -11.11
N VAL A 150 -4.57 11.74 -9.82
CA VAL A 150 -4.48 13.09 -9.30
C VAL A 150 -3.09 13.27 -8.71
N LEU A 151 -2.37 14.30 -9.15
CA LEU A 151 -1.07 14.69 -8.61
C LEU A 151 -1.20 15.97 -7.79
N GLY A 152 -0.37 16.09 -6.75
CA GLY A 152 -0.27 17.30 -5.95
C GLY A 152 1.18 17.59 -5.56
N GLN A 153 1.46 18.86 -5.30
CA GLN A 153 2.72 19.35 -4.76
C GLN A 153 2.40 20.23 -3.55
N TYR A 154 3.02 19.98 -2.39
CA TYR A 154 2.70 20.74 -1.18
C TYR A 154 3.29 22.15 -1.22
N VAL A 155 2.55 23.09 -0.65
CA VAL A 155 2.95 24.48 -0.42
C VAL A 155 3.01 24.76 1.08
N GLY A 156 3.72 25.81 1.46
CA GLY A 156 3.83 26.21 2.86
C GLY A 156 2.47 26.63 3.44
N ASP A 157 2.22 26.27 4.68
CA ASP A 157 1.11 26.76 5.49
C ASP A 157 1.51 28.09 6.14
N PRO A 158 0.92 29.24 5.74
CA PRO A 158 1.28 30.55 6.30
C PRO A 158 1.10 30.64 7.82
N GLU A 159 0.11 29.90 8.34
CA GLU A 159 -0.24 29.84 9.77
C GLU A 159 0.50 28.71 10.52
N GLY A 160 1.26 27.88 9.80
CA GLY A 160 2.03 26.78 10.37
C GLY A 160 3.24 27.24 11.19
N GLU A 161 3.99 26.30 11.75
CA GLU A 161 5.24 26.58 12.46
C GLU A 161 6.41 25.76 11.89
N GLY A 162 7.63 26.31 11.97
CA GLY A 162 8.83 25.63 11.48
C GLY A 162 8.74 25.21 10.00
N ASP A 163 9.09 23.96 9.72
CA ASP A 163 9.07 23.37 8.37
C ASP A 163 7.69 23.43 7.70
N ALA A 164 6.58 23.51 8.47
CA ALA A 164 5.24 23.57 7.90
C ALA A 164 5.00 24.86 7.09
N LYS A 165 5.73 25.95 7.38
CA LYS A 165 5.66 27.20 6.61
C LYS A 165 6.32 27.11 5.24
N LEU A 166 7.09 26.06 4.97
CA LEU A 166 7.88 25.91 3.76
C LEU A 166 7.19 24.95 2.80
N GLY A 167 7.00 25.38 1.56
CA GLY A 167 6.55 24.56 0.45
C GLY A 167 7.68 23.72 -0.14
N TYR A 168 7.33 22.85 -1.09
CA TYR A 168 8.33 22.00 -1.75
C TYR A 168 9.38 22.83 -2.52
N LEU A 169 8.95 23.91 -3.17
CA LEU A 169 9.82 24.80 -3.94
C LEU A 169 10.62 25.79 -3.07
N ASP A 170 10.34 25.85 -1.76
CA ASP A 170 11.13 26.64 -0.82
C ASP A 170 12.40 25.88 -0.35
N ASP A 171 12.48 24.56 -0.61
CA ASP A 171 13.69 23.78 -0.38
C ASP A 171 14.77 24.20 -1.41
N PRO A 172 15.91 24.76 -0.97
CA PRO A 172 16.94 25.29 -1.87
C PRO A 172 17.62 24.20 -2.72
N THR A 173 17.43 22.91 -2.38
CA THR A 173 17.94 21.79 -3.16
C THR A 173 17.02 21.41 -4.33
N VAL A 174 15.78 21.92 -4.37
CA VAL A 174 14.81 21.64 -5.43
C VAL A 174 15.01 22.62 -6.59
N PRO A 175 15.03 22.16 -7.85
CA PRO A 175 15.06 23.04 -9.01
C PRO A 175 13.89 24.03 -9.02
N LYS A 176 14.19 25.30 -9.32
CA LYS A 176 13.16 26.35 -9.42
C LYS A 176 12.12 25.98 -10.47
N GLY A 177 10.84 25.97 -10.07
CA GLY A 177 9.74 25.61 -10.97
C GLY A 177 9.57 24.11 -11.20
N SER A 178 10.17 23.24 -10.37
CA SER A 178 9.90 21.80 -10.41
C SER A 178 8.39 21.53 -10.34
N THR A 179 7.94 20.60 -11.17
CA THR A 179 6.56 20.10 -11.18
C THR A 179 6.44 18.73 -10.51
N GLN A 180 7.48 18.31 -9.77
CA GLN A 180 7.51 16.98 -9.19
C GLN A 180 6.42 16.78 -8.15
N ALA A 181 5.71 15.66 -8.25
CA ALA A 181 4.60 15.36 -7.36
C ALA A 181 5.10 14.88 -5.99
N THR A 182 4.60 15.52 -4.93
CA THR A 182 4.79 15.12 -3.53
C THR A 182 3.57 14.39 -2.97
N PHE A 183 2.46 14.38 -3.70
CA PHE A 183 1.22 13.68 -3.42
C PHE A 183 0.67 13.05 -4.70
N THR A 184 0.06 11.89 -4.57
CA THR A 184 -0.68 11.25 -5.65
C THR A 184 -1.86 10.44 -5.11
N THR A 185 -2.93 10.40 -5.88
CA THR A 185 -3.96 9.36 -5.80
C THR A 185 -4.08 8.72 -7.18
N ALA A 186 -4.02 7.39 -7.23
CA ALA A 186 -4.10 6.59 -8.43
C ALA A 186 -5.17 5.51 -8.24
N VAL A 187 -6.02 5.30 -9.25
CA VAL A 187 -6.98 4.19 -9.27
C VAL A 187 -6.49 3.10 -10.21
N LEU A 188 -6.42 1.87 -9.70
CA LEU A 188 -6.02 0.68 -10.44
C LEU A 188 -7.18 -0.32 -10.41
N TYR A 189 -7.25 -1.17 -11.43
CA TYR A 189 -8.19 -2.29 -11.50
C TYR A 189 -7.42 -3.58 -11.72
N VAL A 190 -7.80 -4.63 -11.01
CA VAL A 190 -7.25 -5.98 -11.19
C VAL A 190 -8.25 -6.76 -12.05
N HIS A 191 -7.91 -6.97 -13.33
CA HIS A 191 -8.77 -7.61 -14.32
C HIS A 191 -8.75 -9.13 -14.18
N ASN A 192 -9.44 -9.63 -13.17
CA ASN A 192 -9.68 -11.06 -12.96
C ASN A 192 -11.06 -11.29 -12.31
N GLU A 193 -11.47 -12.55 -12.19
CA GLU A 193 -12.79 -12.92 -11.66
C GLU A 193 -13.08 -12.34 -10.26
N ARG A 194 -12.10 -12.35 -9.35
CA ARG A 194 -12.28 -11.91 -7.96
C ARG A 194 -12.51 -10.41 -7.83
N TRP A 195 -11.85 -9.61 -8.67
CA TRP A 195 -11.71 -8.16 -8.49
C TRP A 195 -12.28 -7.32 -9.63
N ASP A 196 -12.89 -7.94 -10.64
CA ASP A 196 -13.45 -7.23 -11.79
C ASP A 196 -14.41 -6.10 -11.36
N GLY A 197 -14.13 -4.88 -11.82
CA GLY A 197 -14.86 -3.66 -11.49
C GLY A 197 -14.57 -3.05 -10.11
N VAL A 198 -13.75 -3.67 -9.25
CA VAL A 198 -13.41 -3.13 -7.93
C VAL A 198 -12.22 -2.17 -8.05
N PRO A 199 -12.38 -0.86 -7.72
CA PRO A 199 -11.28 0.08 -7.74
C PRO A 199 -10.33 -0.12 -6.56
N PHE A 200 -9.04 -0.21 -6.86
CA PHE A 200 -7.93 -0.13 -5.91
C PHE A 200 -7.35 1.29 -5.92
N ILE A 201 -7.64 2.04 -4.87
CA ILE A 201 -7.24 3.43 -4.70
C ILE A 201 -5.91 3.47 -3.93
N LEU A 202 -4.83 3.83 -4.61
CA LEU A 202 -3.52 4.04 -4.00
C LEU A 202 -3.33 5.52 -3.73
N ARG A 203 -3.22 5.91 -2.46
CA ARG A 203 -3.07 7.31 -2.04
C ARG A 203 -1.81 7.47 -1.22
N CYS A 204 -0.88 8.29 -1.70
CA CYS A 204 0.32 8.61 -0.93
C CYS A 204 0.77 10.05 -1.03
N GLY A 205 1.43 10.54 0.02
CA GLY A 205 2.09 11.84 -0.03
C GLY A 205 2.83 12.23 1.25
N LYS A 206 3.61 13.31 1.10
CA LYS A 206 4.36 14.01 2.14
C LYS A 206 3.66 15.31 2.54
N ALA A 207 4.04 15.88 3.68
CA ALA A 207 3.45 17.08 4.27
C ALA A 207 1.91 17.00 4.43
N LEU A 208 1.42 15.85 4.91
CA LEU A 208 0.01 15.60 5.17
C LEU A 208 -0.33 15.79 6.66
N ASN A 209 -1.61 15.66 7.02
CA ASN A 209 -2.07 15.94 8.38
C ASN A 209 -1.66 14.90 9.44
N GLU A 210 -1.11 13.74 9.06
CA GLU A 210 -0.75 12.66 10.00
C GLU A 210 0.26 11.69 9.38
N ARG A 211 0.97 10.94 10.22
CA ARG A 211 1.71 9.74 9.80
C ARG A 211 0.76 8.54 9.79
N LYS A 212 0.55 7.90 8.64
CA LYS A 212 -0.31 6.72 8.54
C LYS A 212 0.02 5.84 7.35
N ALA A 213 0.18 4.54 7.56
CA ALA A 213 0.10 3.53 6.50
C ALA A 213 -1.02 2.54 6.84
N GLU A 214 -1.91 2.28 5.89
CA GLU A 214 -3.15 1.55 6.15
C GLU A 214 -3.70 0.89 4.88
N VAL A 215 -4.28 -0.30 5.05
CA VAL A 215 -5.14 -0.98 4.07
C VAL A 215 -6.58 -0.88 4.57
N ARG A 216 -7.51 -0.45 3.71
CA ARG A 216 -8.94 -0.39 4.00
C ARG A 216 -9.73 -1.08 2.91
N LEU A 217 -10.59 -2.03 3.28
CA LEU A 217 -11.58 -2.62 2.40
C LEU A 217 -12.93 -2.02 2.79
N GLN A 218 -13.59 -1.32 1.87
CA GLN A 218 -14.96 -0.85 2.08
C GLN A 218 -15.91 -1.83 1.40
N PHE A 219 -16.86 -2.36 2.16
CA PHE A 219 -17.84 -3.32 1.66
C PHE A 219 -18.99 -2.62 0.93
N THR A 220 -19.73 -3.37 0.12
CA THR A 220 -20.98 -2.91 -0.52
C THR A 220 -22.07 -2.67 0.51
N ASP A 221 -23.07 -1.88 0.13
CA ASP A 221 -24.25 -1.67 0.97
C ASP A 221 -25.01 -2.99 1.14
N VAL A 222 -25.58 -3.22 2.32
CA VAL A 222 -26.42 -4.40 2.58
C VAL A 222 -27.67 -4.31 1.69
N PRO A 223 -27.97 -5.32 0.85
CA PRO A 223 -29.15 -5.29 -0.02
C PRO A 223 -30.44 -5.43 0.79
N GLY A 224 -31.52 -4.81 0.30
CA GLY A 224 -32.84 -4.90 0.95
C GLY A 224 -32.90 -4.17 2.29
N ASP A 225 -32.46 -2.91 2.32
CA ASP A 225 -32.39 -2.11 3.55
C ASP A 225 -33.76 -2.00 4.26
N ILE A 226 -33.74 -2.30 5.56
CA ILE A 226 -34.89 -2.20 6.48
C ILE A 226 -34.69 -1.11 7.55
N PHE A 227 -33.54 -0.41 7.53
CA PHE A 227 -33.16 0.58 8.53
C PHE A 227 -33.31 2.02 8.04
N GLY A 228 -33.94 2.25 6.88
CA GLY A 228 -34.28 3.58 6.38
C GLY A 228 -33.05 4.43 6.03
N ALA A 229 -32.10 3.83 5.32
CA ALA A 229 -30.83 4.39 4.89
C ALA A 229 -29.91 4.88 6.03
N GLN A 230 -30.09 4.34 7.24
CA GLN A 230 -29.25 4.67 8.40
C GLN A 230 -27.97 3.81 8.49
N CYS A 231 -27.93 2.67 7.80
CA CYS A 231 -26.74 1.82 7.74
C CYS A 231 -25.64 2.47 6.89
N ARG A 232 -24.39 2.29 7.34
CA ARG A 232 -23.19 2.66 6.60
C ARG A 232 -22.49 1.39 6.10
N ARG A 233 -21.73 1.54 5.02
CA ARG A 233 -20.85 0.48 4.51
C ARG A 233 -19.91 0.02 5.61
N ASN A 234 -19.79 -1.29 5.75
CA ASN A 234 -18.80 -1.85 6.66
C ASN A 234 -17.40 -1.58 6.10
N GLU A 235 -16.40 -1.55 6.97
CA GLU A 235 -15.01 -1.38 6.56
C GLU A 235 -14.11 -2.31 7.37
N LEU A 236 -13.23 -3.06 6.70
CA LEU A 236 -12.14 -3.75 7.36
C LEU A 236 -10.87 -2.92 7.20
N VAL A 237 -10.21 -2.62 8.31
CA VAL A 237 -9.04 -1.76 8.34
C VAL A 237 -7.87 -2.50 8.96
N VAL A 238 -6.75 -2.50 8.25
CA VAL A 238 -5.45 -2.98 8.72
C VAL A 238 -4.51 -1.78 8.76
N ARG A 239 -4.33 -1.20 9.95
CA ARG A 239 -3.42 -0.06 10.15
C ARG A 239 -2.01 -0.60 10.37
N VAL A 240 -1.15 -0.35 9.39
CA VAL A 240 0.23 -0.82 9.38
C VAL A 240 1.12 -0.01 10.31
N GLN A 241 0.92 1.31 10.35
CA GLN A 241 1.62 2.19 11.29
C GLN A 241 0.94 3.57 11.31
N PRO A 242 1.12 4.36 12.39
CA PRO A 242 1.53 3.93 13.73
C PRO A 242 0.40 3.15 14.43
N ASN A 243 0.68 2.62 15.62
CA ASN A 243 -0.30 1.92 16.46
C ASN A 243 -0.97 0.77 15.69
N GLU A 244 -0.17 -0.23 15.35
CA GLU A 244 -0.53 -1.45 14.64
C GLU A 244 -1.89 -1.99 15.13
N ALA A 245 -2.85 -2.12 14.22
CA ALA A 245 -4.20 -2.55 14.57
C ALA A 245 -4.95 -3.19 13.40
N VAL A 246 -5.91 -4.05 13.73
CA VAL A 246 -6.96 -4.52 12.82
C VAL A 246 -8.30 -4.19 13.45
N TYR A 247 -9.18 -3.53 12.70
CA TYR A 247 -10.54 -3.28 13.18
C TYR A 247 -11.56 -3.36 12.06
N ALA A 248 -12.77 -3.80 12.41
CA ALA A 248 -13.89 -3.91 11.49
C ALA A 248 -14.98 -2.93 11.92
N LYS A 249 -15.21 -1.89 11.11
CA LYS A 249 -16.33 -0.97 11.27
C LYS A 249 -17.60 -1.63 10.79
N MET A 250 -18.64 -1.60 11.62
CA MET A 250 -19.93 -2.22 11.35
C MET A 250 -21.07 -1.46 12.03
N MET A 251 -22.29 -1.88 11.76
CA MET A 251 -23.48 -1.33 12.39
C MET A 251 -23.86 -2.15 13.62
N SER A 252 -24.14 -1.48 14.74
CA SER A 252 -24.73 -2.08 15.94
C SER A 252 -25.94 -1.28 16.38
N LYS A 253 -26.79 -1.86 17.24
CA LYS A 253 -27.89 -1.11 17.87
C LYS A 253 -27.28 -0.03 18.77
N LYS A 254 -27.73 1.22 18.62
CA LYS A 254 -27.32 2.30 19.53
C LYS A 254 -27.56 1.90 21.00
N PRO A 255 -26.55 1.97 21.88
CA PRO A 255 -26.72 1.70 23.30
C PRO A 255 -27.81 2.57 23.94
N GLY A 256 -28.57 1.99 24.89
CA GLY A 256 -29.72 2.65 25.53
C GLY A 256 -31.07 2.23 24.95
N VAL A 257 -32.10 3.08 25.07
CA VAL A 257 -33.51 2.78 24.70
C VAL A 257 -33.86 3.03 23.22
N TYR A 258 -32.84 3.13 22.36
CA TYR A 258 -33.00 3.38 20.92
C TYR A 258 -33.01 2.08 20.11
N PHE A 259 -33.66 2.09 18.95
CA PHE A 259 -33.69 0.96 18.01
C PHE A 259 -32.93 1.20 16.70
N HIS A 260 -32.42 2.41 16.48
CA HIS A 260 -31.72 2.73 15.25
C HIS A 260 -30.28 2.20 15.27
N PRO A 261 -29.71 1.83 14.10
CA PRO A 261 -28.32 1.42 14.00
C PRO A 261 -27.38 2.63 14.19
N GLU A 262 -26.17 2.35 14.66
CA GLU A 262 -25.07 3.28 14.83
C GLU A 262 -23.75 2.58 14.46
N GLU A 263 -22.83 3.32 13.84
CA GLU A 263 -21.52 2.77 13.47
C GLU A 263 -20.67 2.54 14.72
N THR A 264 -20.02 1.38 14.79
CA THR A 264 -19.06 1.01 15.83
C THR A 264 -18.03 0.04 15.24
N GLU A 265 -17.14 -0.51 16.08
CA GLU A 265 -16.02 -1.32 15.64
C GLU A 265 -15.75 -2.52 16.55
N LEU A 266 -15.26 -3.61 15.95
CA LEU A 266 -14.48 -4.62 16.66
C LEU A 266 -13.02 -4.30 16.45
N ASP A 267 -12.28 -4.10 17.55
CA ASP A 267 -10.90 -3.64 17.53
C ASP A 267 -9.91 -4.68 18.07
N LEU A 268 -8.78 -4.79 17.38
CA LEU A 268 -7.55 -5.41 17.85
C LEU A 268 -6.41 -4.41 17.67
N THR A 269 -6.14 -3.61 18.70
CA THR A 269 -4.94 -2.76 18.78
C THR A 269 -3.81 -3.50 19.49
N TYR A 270 -2.67 -3.68 18.80
CA TYR A 270 -1.58 -4.52 19.27
C TYR A 270 -1.03 -4.06 20.61
N LYS A 271 -0.74 -2.76 20.75
CA LYS A 271 -0.20 -2.14 21.98
C LYS A 271 -1.07 -2.36 23.23
N SER A 272 -2.38 -2.53 23.05
CA SER A 272 -3.32 -2.76 24.16
C SER A 272 -3.48 -4.24 24.48
N ARG A 273 -3.18 -5.13 23.53
CA ARG A 273 -3.45 -6.57 23.63
C ARG A 273 -2.20 -7.39 23.96
N TYR A 274 -1.03 -6.96 23.51
CA TYR A 274 0.28 -7.58 23.66
C TYR A 274 1.24 -6.59 24.33
#